data_AF-A0AA94HRK8-F1
#
_entry.id   AF-A0AA94HRK8-F1
#
_cell.length_a   1.000
_cell.length_b   1.000
_cell.length_c   1.000
_cell.angle_alpha   90.00
_cell.angle_beta   90.00
_cell.angle_gamma   90.00
#
_symmetry.space_group_name_H-M   'P 1'
#
loop_
_entity.id
_entity.type
_entity.pdbx_description
1 polymer ?
#
loop_
_entity_poly.entity_id
_entity_poly.type
_entity_poly.pdbx_seq_one_letter_code
_entity_poly.pdbx_strand_id
1 'polypeptide(L)'
;MMTTPSFCIRLPFLRGSLTDRHMALPASLLLWPGLPQPPQTGAYCPAGYPFTPREAAACLEDLRRMGDEALSGLPVGAASTGNARAARHASEMALLREFGSADSEAAHKAEAARKQRIEQEQAHKALIWTWLQEERMAELADMARALARKSESFTRSLGVEDGETPGFGASEGHAGAGILGTPVSLDLGLMPPWRLVTANAMYFLPPDLPILAEGPMAEDIQEEAEFGPAQKDTSALPADMPGLLQARAPAWRILGRKQPTGSPPLDVERLWLVWRPTS
;
A
#
# COMPACT_ATOMS: atom_id res chain seq x y z
N MET A 1 32.07 6.25 -3.30
CA MET A 1 31.69 4.98 -2.68
C MET A 1 30.26 5.14 -2.17
N MET A 2 29.28 4.59 -2.88
CA MET A 2 27.89 4.59 -2.41
C MET A 2 27.79 3.51 -1.34
N THR A 3 27.46 3.89 -0.11
CA THR A 3 27.17 2.97 0.98
C THR A 3 25.95 2.14 0.60
N THR A 4 26.11 0.83 0.44
CA THR A 4 24.99 -0.08 0.18
C THR A 4 24.02 0.00 1.37
N PRO A 5 22.72 0.26 1.14
CA PRO A 5 21.74 0.34 2.21
C PRO A 5 21.63 -1.02 2.90
N SER A 6 21.52 -1.01 4.23
CA SER A 6 21.50 -2.22 5.06
C SER A 6 20.11 -2.82 5.25
N PHE A 7 19.08 -2.27 4.60
CA PHE A 7 17.70 -2.76 4.67
C PHE A 7 16.92 -2.44 3.38
N CYS A 8 15.83 -3.18 3.13
CA CYS A 8 14.89 -2.93 2.04
C CYS A 8 13.50 -2.57 2.57
N ILE A 9 12.69 -1.92 1.72
CA ILE A 9 11.30 -1.58 2.03
C ILE A 9 10.36 -2.57 1.37
N ARG A 10 9.46 -3.16 2.15
CA ARG A 10 8.42 -4.08 1.68
C ARG A 10 7.25 -3.30 1.11
N LEU A 11 6.80 -3.69 -0.08
CA LEU A 11 5.62 -3.15 -0.75
C LEU A 11 4.83 -4.30 -1.43
N PRO A 12 3.51 -4.16 -1.62
CA PRO A 12 2.70 -2.97 -1.37
C PRO A 12 2.15 -2.87 0.06
N PHE A 13 2.20 -3.93 0.86
CA PHE A 13 1.49 -4.00 2.13
C PHE A 13 2.18 -3.17 3.22
N LEU A 14 1.46 -2.21 3.81
CA LEU A 14 1.99 -1.33 4.86
C LEU A 14 1.98 -2.02 6.25
N ARG A 15 1.01 -2.90 6.50
CA ARG A 15 0.87 -3.73 7.71
C ARG A 15 1.50 -5.12 7.57
N GLY A 16 2.03 -5.44 6.40
CA GLY A 16 2.51 -6.76 6.02
C GLY A 16 1.43 -7.62 5.35
N SER A 17 1.87 -8.62 4.59
CA SER A 17 0.97 -9.51 3.86
C SER A 17 -0.04 -10.20 4.77
N LEU A 18 -1.31 -10.23 4.35
CA LEU A 18 -2.39 -10.95 5.05
C LEU A 18 -2.19 -12.47 5.02
N THR A 19 -1.56 -12.99 3.97
CA THR A 19 -1.27 -14.42 3.79
C THR A 19 0.04 -14.83 4.47
N ASP A 20 1.07 -13.96 4.42
CA ASP A 20 2.42 -14.23 4.93
C ASP A 20 2.79 -13.37 6.15
N ARG A 21 1.87 -13.26 7.12
CA ARG A 21 2.09 -12.51 8.37
C ARG A 21 3.35 -12.95 9.15
N HIS A 22 3.89 -14.13 8.85
CA HIS A 22 4.99 -14.76 9.58
C HIS A 22 6.35 -14.68 8.87
N MET A 23 6.41 -14.14 7.66
CA MET A 23 7.66 -14.13 6.92
C MET A 23 8.44 -12.84 7.18
N ALA A 24 9.19 -12.84 8.27
CA ALA A 24 10.13 -11.79 8.60
C ALA A 24 11.44 -12.02 7.84
N LEU A 25 11.55 -11.48 6.63
CA LEU A 25 12.83 -11.47 5.94
C LEU A 25 13.80 -10.55 6.70
N PRO A 26 15.01 -11.02 7.07
CA PRO A 26 15.96 -10.23 7.83
C PRO A 26 16.33 -8.96 7.05
N ALA A 27 16.43 -7.82 7.74
CA ALA A 27 16.70 -6.51 7.13
C ALA A 27 15.62 -6.01 6.14
N SER A 28 14.37 -6.45 6.29
CA SER A 28 13.22 -5.85 5.59
C SER A 28 12.37 -5.02 6.55
N LEU A 29 11.93 -3.84 6.10
CA LEU A 29 11.09 -2.92 6.88
C LEU A 29 9.78 -2.64 6.15
N LEU A 30 8.69 -2.48 6.91
CA LEU A 30 7.41 -2.00 6.39
C LEU A 30 7.40 -0.47 6.31
N LEU A 31 6.74 0.09 5.30
CA LEU A 31 6.57 1.53 5.20
C LEU A 31 5.52 2.02 6.20
N TRP A 32 5.93 2.84 7.16
CA TRP A 32 5.01 3.46 8.12
C TRP A 32 4.32 4.68 7.53
N PRO A 33 2.98 4.78 7.55
CA PRO A 33 2.22 5.87 6.92
C PRO A 33 2.20 7.18 7.74
N GLY A 34 3.12 7.37 8.70
CA GLY A 34 3.24 8.61 9.46
C GLY A 34 2.29 8.77 10.65
N LEU A 35 1.63 7.70 11.11
CA LEU A 35 0.75 7.74 12.28
C LEU A 35 1.51 7.89 13.62
N PRO A 36 0.85 8.30 14.72
CA PRO A 36 1.47 8.36 16.03
C PRO A 36 1.95 6.98 16.50
N GLN A 37 2.99 6.96 17.33
CA GLN A 37 3.53 5.74 17.95
C GLN A 37 3.93 4.67 16.90
N PRO A 38 4.92 4.96 16.03
CA PRO A 38 5.43 3.95 15.12
C PRO A 38 5.94 2.72 15.87
N PRO A 39 5.87 1.52 15.27
CA PRO A 39 6.49 0.33 15.83
C PRO A 39 7.97 0.55 16.14
N GLN A 40 8.43 0.06 17.30
CA GLN A 40 9.84 0.22 17.72
C GLN A 40 10.83 -0.50 16.79
N THR A 41 10.36 -1.54 16.09
CA THR A 41 11.15 -2.38 15.18
C THR A 41 10.34 -2.73 13.95
N GLY A 42 11.00 -2.95 12.81
CA GLY A 42 10.36 -3.46 11.59
C GLY A 42 9.61 -2.42 10.76
N ALA A 43 9.70 -1.13 11.09
CA ALA A 43 9.06 -0.04 10.37
C ALA A 43 10.06 1.02 9.92
N TYR A 44 9.91 1.49 8.68
CA TYR A 44 10.62 2.64 8.13
C TYR A 44 9.69 3.86 8.16
N CYS A 45 10.14 4.94 8.79
CA CYS A 45 9.38 6.18 8.92
C CYS A 45 10.04 7.29 8.08
N PRO A 46 9.48 7.64 6.91
CA PRO A 46 9.95 8.80 6.15
C PRO A 46 9.91 10.10 6.96
N ALA A 47 10.99 10.86 6.93
CA ALA A 47 11.06 12.16 7.60
C ALA A 47 10.32 13.28 6.84
N GLY A 48 10.09 13.10 5.54
CA GLY A 48 9.57 14.12 4.62
C GLY A 48 8.05 14.12 4.42
N TYR A 49 7.28 13.55 5.35
CA TYR A 49 5.83 13.54 5.21
C TYR A 49 5.22 14.95 5.37
N PRO A 50 4.21 15.32 4.55
CA PRO A 50 3.58 16.64 4.63
C PRO A 50 2.67 16.80 5.85
N PHE A 51 2.18 15.71 6.43
CA PHE A 51 1.38 15.75 7.66
C PHE A 51 2.21 15.34 8.85
N THR A 52 2.05 16.07 9.94
CA THR A 52 2.53 15.67 11.26
C THR A 52 1.80 14.40 11.73
N PRO A 53 2.36 13.64 12.69
CA PRO A 53 1.68 12.44 13.20
C PRO A 53 0.27 12.70 13.74
N ARG A 54 0.04 13.87 14.33
CA ARG A 54 -1.28 14.27 14.81
C ARG A 54 -2.26 14.54 13.66
N GLU A 55 -1.80 15.20 12.60
CA GLU A 55 -2.62 15.45 11.41
C GLU A 55 -2.89 14.16 10.64
N ALA A 56 -1.93 13.24 10.55
CA ALA A 56 -2.12 11.92 9.97
C ALA A 56 -3.18 11.11 10.74
N ALA A 57 -3.15 11.15 12.07
CA ALA A 57 -4.19 10.54 12.91
C ALA A 57 -5.56 11.17 12.69
N ALA A 58 -5.65 12.51 12.63
CA ALA A 58 -6.91 13.20 12.35
C ALA A 58 -7.45 12.83 10.96
N CYS A 59 -6.58 12.76 9.94
CA CYS A 59 -6.93 12.31 8.60
C CYS A 59 -7.46 10.86 8.59
N LEU A 60 -6.85 9.97 9.37
CA LEU A 60 -7.32 8.59 9.52
C LEU A 60 -8.72 8.52 10.14
N GLU A 61 -8.98 9.30 11.19
CA GLU A 61 -10.29 9.40 11.83
C GLU A 61 -11.36 9.97 10.89
N ASP A 62 -11.01 11.00 10.12
CA ASP A 62 -11.91 11.57 9.11
C ASP A 62 -12.27 10.52 8.04
N LEU A 63 -11.30 9.72 7.57
CA LEU A 63 -11.52 8.62 6.63
C LEU A 63 -12.43 7.54 7.21
N ARG A 64 -12.26 7.18 8.50
CA ARG A 64 -13.14 6.24 9.21
C ARG A 64 -14.57 6.75 9.27
N ARG A 65 -14.75 8.00 9.74
CA ARG A 65 -16.08 8.63 9.84
C ARG A 65 -16.79 8.69 8.49
N MET A 66 -16.09 9.05 7.41
CA MET A 66 -16.67 9.05 6.07
C MET A 66 -17.15 7.66 5.63
N GLY A 67 -16.40 6.61 5.97
CA GLY A 67 -16.80 5.22 5.73
C GLY A 67 -18.06 4.84 6.51
N ASP A 68 -18.11 5.16 7.80
CA ASP A 68 -19.26 4.86 8.66
C ASP A 68 -20.51 5.64 8.22
N GLU A 69 -20.37 6.91 7.87
CA GLU A 69 -21.45 7.74 7.32
C GLU A 69 -21.98 7.15 6.00
N ALA A 70 -21.09 6.76 5.07
CA ALA A 70 -21.48 6.12 3.82
C ALA A 70 -22.25 4.80 4.05
N LEU A 71 -21.82 3.98 5.02
CA LEU A 71 -22.51 2.73 5.38
C LEU A 71 -23.85 2.98 6.09
N SER A 72 -23.96 4.08 6.85
CA SER A 72 -25.20 4.46 7.56
C SER A 72 -26.31 4.99 6.64
N GLY A 73 -25.99 5.26 5.36
CA GLY A 73 -26.93 5.85 4.40
C GLY A 73 -27.27 7.32 4.67
N LEU A 74 -26.58 7.96 5.62
CA LEU A 74 -26.67 9.40 5.84
C LEU A 74 -25.98 10.13 4.66
N PRO A 75 -26.54 11.27 4.19
CA PRO A 75 -25.95 12.00 3.09
C PRO A 75 -24.56 12.51 3.49
N VAL A 76 -23.53 11.89 2.93
CA VAL A 76 -22.13 12.31 3.07
C VAL A 76 -21.99 13.72 2.49
N GLY A 77 -22.05 14.72 3.36
CA GLY A 77 -21.46 16.04 3.15
C GLY A 77 -21.94 16.89 1.96
N ALA A 78 -23.24 16.93 1.65
CA ALA A 78 -23.79 17.91 0.67
C ALA A 78 -23.51 19.38 1.05
N ALA A 79 -23.25 19.67 2.33
CA ALA A 79 -22.90 21.02 2.81
C ALA A 79 -21.41 21.39 2.63
N SER A 80 -20.52 20.43 2.41
CA SER A 80 -19.07 20.70 2.26
C SER A 80 -18.65 21.09 0.84
N THR A 81 -19.39 20.61 -0.16
CA THR A 81 -19.09 20.82 -1.59
C THR A 81 -19.39 22.25 -2.04
N GLY A 82 -20.42 22.89 -1.48
CA GLY A 82 -20.74 24.30 -1.71
C GLY A 82 -19.63 25.24 -1.24
N ASN A 83 -19.13 25.01 -0.02
CA ASN A 83 -18.03 25.79 0.56
C ASN A 83 -16.70 25.56 -0.17
N ALA A 84 -16.41 24.33 -0.59
CA ALA A 84 -15.22 24.02 -1.37
C ALA A 84 -15.24 24.68 -2.76
N ARG A 85 -16.40 24.72 -3.43
CA ARG A 85 -16.55 25.36 -4.74
C ARG A 85 -16.43 26.89 -4.66
N ALA A 86 -17.04 27.48 -3.63
CA ALA A 86 -16.91 28.91 -3.34
C ALA A 86 -15.46 29.30 -2.97
N ALA A 87 -14.77 28.49 -2.16
CA ALA A 87 -13.37 28.71 -1.82
C ALA A 87 -12.44 28.56 -3.04
N ARG A 88 -12.69 27.59 -3.92
CA ARG A 88 -11.96 27.45 -5.21
C ARG A 88 -12.17 28.67 -6.08
N HIS A 89 -13.42 29.09 -6.29
CA HIS A 89 -13.73 30.27 -7.09
C HIS A 89 -13.13 31.55 -6.51
N ALA A 90 -13.13 31.72 -5.18
CA ALA A 90 -12.47 32.85 -4.53
C ALA A 90 -10.94 32.82 -4.73
N SER A 91 -10.32 31.63 -4.66
CA SER A 91 -8.89 31.46 -4.92
C SER A 91 -8.53 31.72 -6.39
N GLU A 92 -9.37 31.29 -7.34
CA GLU A 92 -9.21 31.56 -8.77
C GLU A 92 -9.30 33.07 -9.05
N MET A 93 -10.28 33.75 -8.46
CA MET A 93 -10.42 35.21 -8.56
C MET A 93 -9.25 35.98 -7.93
N ALA A 94 -8.64 35.45 -6.86
CA ALA A 94 -7.45 36.05 -6.26
C ALA A 94 -6.21 35.88 -7.17
N LEU A 95 -6.02 34.70 -7.75
CA LEU A 95 -4.91 34.41 -8.68
C LEU A 95 -4.99 35.25 -9.95
N LEU A 96 -6.19 35.45 -10.51
CA LEU A 96 -6.37 36.32 -11.68
C LEU A 96 -6.04 37.79 -11.40
N ARG A 97 -6.15 38.25 -10.14
CA ARG A 97 -5.77 39.61 -9.75
C ARG A 97 -4.26 39.77 -9.59
N GLU A 98 -3.57 38.72 -9.12
CA GLU A 98 -2.11 38.71 -8.96
C GLU A 98 -1.36 38.50 -10.30
N PHE A 99 -1.98 37.85 -11.28
CA PHE A 99 -1.40 37.60 -12.60
C PHE A 99 -1.12 38.90 -13.40
N GLY A 100 -1.73 40.02 -13.01
CA GLY A 100 -1.51 41.32 -13.64
C GLY A 100 -0.21 42.03 -13.27
N SER A 101 0.60 41.51 -12.32
CA SER A 101 1.71 42.27 -11.74
C SER A 101 3.02 41.52 -11.47
N ALA A 102 3.18 40.25 -11.88
CA ALA A 102 4.33 39.42 -11.49
C ALA A 102 5.23 38.94 -12.65
N ASP A 103 6.54 38.88 -12.40
CA ASP A 103 7.54 38.24 -13.28
C ASP A 103 7.20 36.76 -13.52
N SER A 104 7.01 36.41 -14.80
CA SER A 104 6.49 35.11 -15.26
C SER A 104 7.29 33.90 -14.76
N GLU A 105 8.63 33.98 -14.66
CA GLU A 105 9.44 32.84 -14.22
C GLU A 105 9.30 32.52 -12.71
N ALA A 106 9.19 33.53 -11.86
CA ALA A 106 9.00 33.33 -10.42
C ALA A 106 7.61 32.76 -10.14
N ALA A 107 6.60 33.23 -10.88
CA ALA A 107 5.24 32.70 -10.82
C ALA A 107 5.18 31.22 -11.24
N HIS A 108 5.84 30.83 -12.35
CA HIS A 108 5.88 29.44 -12.78
C HIS A 108 6.59 28.51 -11.78
N LYS A 109 7.70 28.95 -11.17
CA LYS A 109 8.38 28.18 -10.12
C LYS A 109 7.51 28.01 -8.87
N ALA A 110 6.80 29.07 -8.46
CA ALA A 110 5.87 29.00 -7.33
C ALA A 110 4.68 28.07 -7.61
N GLU A 111 4.14 28.09 -8.84
CA GLU A 111 3.06 27.19 -9.26
C GLU A 111 3.51 25.73 -9.29
N ALA A 112 4.71 25.45 -9.81
CA ALA A 112 5.29 24.11 -9.82
C ALA A 112 5.50 23.56 -8.40
N ALA A 113 6.05 24.38 -7.49
CA ALA A 113 6.22 24.00 -6.09
C ALA A 113 4.87 23.73 -5.40
N ARG A 114 3.83 24.51 -5.70
CA ARG A 114 2.47 24.28 -5.21
C ARG A 114 1.90 22.95 -5.71
N LYS A 115 2.04 22.64 -7.00
CA LYS A 115 1.58 21.38 -7.59
C LYS A 115 2.27 20.19 -6.93
N GLN A 116 3.59 20.25 -6.78
CA GLN A 116 4.38 19.21 -6.12
C GLN A 116 3.94 18.99 -4.67
N ARG A 117 3.67 20.07 -3.91
CA ARG A 117 3.15 19.96 -2.55
C ARG A 117 1.79 19.26 -2.51
N ILE A 118 0.88 19.62 -3.41
CA ILE A 118 -0.45 18.98 -3.50
C ILE A 118 -0.28 17.48 -3.81
N GLU A 119 0.57 17.12 -4.75
CA GLU A 119 0.85 15.71 -5.10
C GLU A 119 1.38 14.92 -3.90
N GLN A 120 2.33 15.49 -3.14
CA GLN A 120 2.83 14.88 -1.91
C GLN A 120 1.73 14.73 -0.85
N GLU A 121 0.90 15.75 -0.65
CA GLU A 121 -0.23 15.68 0.29
C GLU A 121 -1.23 14.59 -0.11
N GLN A 122 -1.56 14.47 -1.39
CA GLN A 122 -2.43 13.40 -1.89
C GLN A 122 -1.77 12.02 -1.74
N ALA A 123 -0.48 11.91 -2.03
CA ALA A 123 0.26 10.66 -1.88
C ALA A 123 0.29 10.19 -0.42
N HIS A 124 0.49 11.12 0.52
CA HIS A 124 0.46 10.78 1.94
C HIS A 124 -0.94 10.34 2.39
N LYS A 125 -2.01 11.04 1.96
CA LYS A 125 -3.40 10.62 2.20
C LYS A 125 -3.70 9.23 1.65
N ALA A 126 -3.19 8.92 0.46
CA ALA A 126 -3.36 7.62 -0.16
C ALA A 126 -2.74 6.51 0.70
N LEU A 127 -1.53 6.71 1.23
CA LEU A 127 -0.88 5.74 2.14
C LEU A 127 -1.65 5.57 3.46
N ILE A 128 -2.15 6.66 4.06
CA ILE A 128 -3.00 6.60 5.26
C ILE A 128 -4.30 5.84 4.98
N TRP A 129 -4.91 6.07 3.82
CA TRP A 129 -6.10 5.34 3.40
C TRP A 129 -5.80 3.85 3.15
N THR A 130 -4.69 3.51 2.49
CA THR A 130 -4.25 2.11 2.31
C THR A 130 -4.09 1.42 3.66
N TRP A 131 -3.44 2.07 4.63
CA TRP A 131 -3.30 1.56 5.98
C TRP A 131 -4.66 1.25 6.65
N LEU A 132 -5.66 2.11 6.45
CA LEU A 132 -7.02 1.88 6.93
C LEU A 132 -7.66 0.69 6.22
N GLN A 133 -7.52 0.57 4.89
CA GLN A 133 -8.10 -0.55 4.16
C GLN A 133 -7.50 -1.88 4.60
N GLU A 134 -6.18 -1.96 4.78
CA GLU A 134 -5.52 -3.16 5.30
C GLU A 134 -5.99 -3.52 6.72
N GLU A 135 -6.29 -2.53 7.58
CA GLU A 135 -6.94 -2.76 8.88
C GLU A 135 -8.30 -3.45 8.71
N ARG A 136 -9.16 -2.90 7.85
CA ARG A 136 -10.51 -3.44 7.63
C ARG A 136 -10.48 -4.84 7.04
N MET A 137 -9.55 -5.12 6.13
CA MET A 137 -9.39 -6.46 5.59
C MET A 137 -8.85 -7.44 6.64
N ALA A 138 -7.96 -7.00 7.53
CA ALA A 138 -7.55 -7.82 8.67
C ALA A 138 -8.73 -8.14 9.60
N GLU A 139 -9.59 -7.16 9.91
CA GLU A 139 -10.81 -7.36 10.72
C GLU A 139 -11.78 -8.33 10.03
N LEU A 140 -12.01 -8.19 8.72
CA LEU A 140 -12.83 -9.09 7.92
C LEU A 140 -12.26 -10.52 7.93
N ALA A 141 -10.95 -10.67 7.81
CA ALA A 141 -10.29 -11.98 7.89
C ALA A 141 -10.48 -12.65 9.26
N ASP A 142 -10.38 -11.86 10.34
CA ASP A 142 -10.58 -12.36 11.70
C ASP A 142 -12.03 -12.81 11.92
N MET A 143 -13.00 -12.04 11.41
CA MET A 143 -14.42 -12.39 11.45
C MET A 143 -14.72 -13.65 10.61
N ALA A 144 -14.18 -13.77 9.40
CA ALA A 144 -14.34 -14.95 8.56
C ALA A 144 -13.79 -16.21 9.25
N ARG A 145 -12.60 -16.12 9.87
CA ARG A 145 -12.01 -17.22 10.67
C ARG A 145 -12.83 -17.56 11.92
N ALA A 146 -13.40 -16.56 12.59
CA ALA A 146 -14.28 -16.78 13.73
C ALA A 146 -15.59 -17.48 13.32
N LEU A 147 -16.17 -17.09 12.18
CA LEU A 147 -17.37 -17.71 11.62
C LEU A 147 -17.10 -19.17 11.23
N ALA A 148 -15.98 -19.45 10.55
CA ALA A 148 -15.59 -20.81 10.18
C ALA A 148 -15.50 -21.73 11.41
N ARG A 149 -14.79 -21.29 12.47
CA ARG A 149 -14.68 -22.05 13.73
C ARG A 149 -16.03 -22.29 14.41
N LYS A 150 -16.93 -21.31 14.39
CA LYS A 150 -18.28 -21.46 14.96
C LYS A 150 -19.14 -22.41 14.13
N SER A 151 -19.07 -22.33 12.81
CA SER A 151 -19.77 -23.24 11.89
C SER A 151 -19.33 -24.69 12.09
N GLU A 152 -18.02 -24.91 12.24
CA GLU A 152 -17.43 -26.22 12.54
C GLU A 152 -17.92 -26.75 13.92
N SER A 153 -17.87 -25.92 14.95
CA SER A 153 -18.37 -26.29 16.29
C SER A 153 -19.87 -26.61 16.28
N PHE A 154 -20.66 -25.87 15.51
CA PHE A 154 -22.10 -26.10 15.37
C PHE A 154 -22.39 -27.41 14.63
N THR A 155 -21.65 -27.69 13.55
CA THR A 155 -21.74 -28.94 12.78
C THR A 155 -21.44 -30.15 13.67
N ARG A 156 -20.37 -30.07 14.46
CA ARG A 156 -20.02 -31.08 15.46
C ARG A 156 -21.12 -31.29 16.51
N SER A 157 -21.76 -30.21 16.97
CA SER A 157 -22.85 -30.30 17.96
C SER A 157 -24.11 -30.97 17.44
N LEU A 158 -24.34 -30.93 16.13
CA LEU A 158 -25.46 -31.59 15.46
C LEU A 158 -25.22 -33.09 15.21
N GLY A 159 -24.06 -33.62 15.62
CA GLY A 159 -23.71 -35.03 15.42
C GLY A 159 -23.46 -35.39 13.96
N VAL A 160 -23.22 -34.40 13.10
CA VAL A 160 -22.73 -34.64 11.75
C VAL A 160 -21.24 -34.92 11.86
N GLU A 161 -20.88 -36.20 11.82
CA GLU A 161 -19.48 -36.61 11.64
C GLU A 161 -19.00 -36.12 10.26
N ASP A 162 -17.71 -35.81 10.12
CA ASP A 162 -17.05 -35.50 8.85
C ASP A 162 -17.02 -36.77 7.97
N GLY A 163 -18.19 -37.28 7.60
CA GLY A 163 -18.40 -38.44 6.76
C GLY A 163 -18.32 -38.04 5.31
N GLU A 164 -17.20 -38.41 4.68
CA GLU A 164 -17.02 -38.63 3.24
C GLU A 164 -17.95 -37.81 2.34
N THR A 165 -17.66 -36.53 2.17
CA THR A 165 -18.12 -35.85 0.95
C THR A 165 -17.31 -36.41 -0.22
N PRO A 166 -17.95 -37.03 -1.24
CA PRO A 166 -17.21 -37.61 -2.35
C PRO A 166 -16.62 -36.48 -3.20
N GLY A 167 -15.30 -36.37 -3.17
CA GLY A 167 -14.47 -35.81 -4.25
C GLY A 167 -14.76 -34.36 -4.66
N PHE A 168 -14.37 -33.39 -3.83
CA PHE A 168 -13.80 -32.14 -4.35
C PHE A 168 -12.43 -31.95 -3.70
N GLY A 169 -11.39 -31.91 -4.53
CA GLY A 169 -10.00 -32.06 -4.13
C GLY A 169 -9.60 -31.17 -2.96
N ALA A 170 -8.82 -31.75 -2.05
CA ALA A 170 -8.12 -31.04 -1.01
C ALA A 170 -7.16 -30.01 -1.65
N SER A 171 -7.66 -28.79 -1.82
CA SER A 171 -6.81 -27.62 -2.04
C SER A 171 -6.48 -27.06 -0.66
N GLU A 172 -5.20 -27.10 -0.33
CA GLU A 172 -4.61 -26.66 0.93
C GLU A 172 -5.14 -25.27 1.35
N GLY A 173 -5.68 -25.18 2.57
CA GLY A 173 -5.99 -23.90 3.23
C GLY A 173 -7.45 -23.61 3.57
N HIS A 174 -8.42 -24.40 3.13
CA HIS A 174 -9.83 -24.12 3.42
C HIS A 174 -10.32 -24.90 4.65
N ALA A 175 -10.52 -24.20 5.77
CA ALA A 175 -11.26 -24.73 6.91
C ALA A 175 -12.67 -25.12 6.44
N GLY A 176 -13.08 -26.36 6.76
CA GLY A 176 -14.25 -27.04 6.21
C GLY A 176 -15.53 -26.19 6.19
N ALA A 177 -16.22 -26.25 5.05
CA ALA A 177 -17.59 -25.80 4.93
C ALA A 177 -18.47 -26.64 5.86
N GLY A 178 -18.73 -26.16 7.08
CA GLY A 178 -19.75 -26.75 7.95
C GLY A 178 -21.14 -26.67 7.30
N ILE A 179 -22.17 -27.15 8.01
CA ILE A 179 -23.58 -27.18 7.55
C ILE A 179 -24.09 -25.81 7.04
N LEU A 180 -23.48 -24.71 7.50
CA LEU A 180 -23.83 -23.35 7.13
C LEU A 180 -23.32 -22.90 5.74
N GLY A 181 -22.65 -23.77 4.97
CA GLY A 181 -22.27 -23.51 3.58
C GLY A 181 -20.80 -23.17 3.35
N THR A 182 -20.51 -22.66 2.14
CA THR A 182 -19.16 -22.42 1.63
C THR A 182 -18.34 -21.47 2.51
N PRO A 183 -17.01 -21.68 2.63
CA PRO A 183 -16.15 -20.80 3.39
C PRO A 183 -16.19 -19.38 2.82
N VAL A 184 -16.23 -18.38 3.70
CA VAL A 184 -16.15 -16.97 3.31
C VAL A 184 -14.74 -16.72 2.78
N SER A 185 -14.60 -16.64 1.46
CA SER A 185 -13.35 -16.26 0.80
C SER A 185 -13.27 -14.73 0.75
N LEU A 186 -12.16 -14.17 1.21
CA LEU A 186 -11.94 -12.73 1.12
C LEU A 186 -11.47 -12.36 -0.28
N ASP A 187 -12.15 -11.41 -0.90
CA ASP A 187 -11.74 -10.87 -2.19
C ASP A 187 -10.62 -9.83 -1.99
N LEU A 188 -9.41 -10.17 -2.46
CA LEU A 188 -8.27 -9.24 -2.46
C LEU A 188 -8.50 -8.06 -3.42
N GLY A 189 -9.48 -8.13 -4.33
CA GLY A 189 -9.94 -7.01 -5.15
C GLY A 189 -10.53 -5.85 -4.34
N LEU A 190 -10.85 -6.06 -3.06
CA LEU A 190 -11.23 -4.99 -2.12
C LEU A 190 -10.02 -4.16 -1.66
N MET A 191 -8.79 -4.63 -1.91
CA MET A 191 -7.59 -3.87 -1.56
C MET A 191 -7.25 -2.81 -2.61
N PRO A 192 -6.67 -1.68 -2.16
CA PRO A 192 -6.07 -0.72 -3.07
C PRO A 192 -5.13 -1.43 -4.07
N PRO A 193 -5.21 -1.12 -5.38
CA PRO A 193 -4.28 -1.69 -6.35
C PRO A 193 -2.84 -1.41 -5.93
N TRP A 194 -1.96 -2.42 -5.98
CA TRP A 194 -0.58 -2.28 -5.54
C TRP A 194 0.17 -1.15 -6.28
N ARG A 195 -0.20 -0.90 -7.55
CA ARG A 195 0.35 0.18 -8.38
C ARG A 195 0.06 1.56 -7.78
N LEU A 196 -1.13 1.75 -7.21
CA LEU A 196 -1.49 2.97 -6.51
C LEU A 196 -0.61 3.13 -5.26
N VAL A 197 -0.49 2.09 -4.43
CA VAL A 197 0.30 2.16 -3.20
C VAL A 197 1.77 2.45 -3.50
N THR A 198 2.34 1.73 -4.46
CA THR A 198 3.74 1.86 -4.87
C THR A 198 4.03 3.24 -5.45
N ALA A 199 3.19 3.75 -6.35
CA ALA A 199 3.37 5.07 -6.93
C ALA A 199 3.38 6.18 -5.87
N ASN A 200 2.51 6.09 -4.86
CA ASN A 200 2.45 7.06 -3.77
C ASN A 200 3.61 6.89 -2.78
N ALA A 201 4.07 5.66 -2.53
CA ALA A 201 5.23 5.39 -1.70
C ALA A 201 6.52 6.03 -2.28
N MET A 202 6.69 6.03 -3.60
CA MET A 202 7.89 6.57 -4.26
C MET A 202 8.18 8.04 -3.92
N TYR A 203 7.16 8.84 -3.59
CA TYR A 203 7.33 10.24 -3.16
C TYR A 203 8.12 10.40 -1.85
N PHE A 204 8.18 9.36 -1.02
CA PHE A 204 8.74 9.42 0.33
C PHE A 204 9.92 8.47 0.55
N LEU A 205 10.19 7.58 -0.42
CA LEU A 205 11.29 6.64 -0.36
C LEU A 205 12.53 7.21 -1.05
N PRO A 206 13.69 7.27 -0.36
CA PRO A 206 14.97 7.59 -0.97
C PRO A 206 15.27 6.69 -2.20
N PRO A 207 15.87 7.22 -3.27
CA PRO A 207 16.12 6.49 -4.53
C PRO A 207 17.07 5.31 -4.39
N ASP A 208 17.96 5.37 -3.40
CA ASP A 208 18.95 4.34 -3.09
C ASP A 208 18.36 3.15 -2.33
N LEU A 209 17.21 3.28 -1.66
CA LEU A 209 16.60 2.18 -0.92
C LEU A 209 15.99 1.12 -1.86
N PRO A 210 16.37 -0.16 -1.71
CA PRO A 210 15.77 -1.26 -2.45
C PRO A 210 14.32 -1.51 -2.03
N ILE A 211 13.49 -1.87 -2.99
CA ILE A 211 12.09 -2.27 -2.77
C ILE A 211 11.97 -3.78 -2.90
N LEU A 212 11.45 -4.43 -1.86
CA LEU A 212 11.06 -5.82 -1.90
C LEU A 212 9.56 -5.91 -2.22
N ALA A 213 9.24 -6.46 -3.37
CA ALA A 213 7.87 -6.66 -3.83
C ALA A 213 7.27 -7.95 -3.25
N GLU A 214 6.00 -7.90 -2.87
CA GLU A 214 5.28 -8.99 -2.20
C GLU A 214 3.89 -9.24 -2.78
N GLY A 215 3.40 -10.47 -2.58
CA GLY A 215 2.07 -10.90 -3.03
C GLY A 215 1.86 -10.65 -4.53
N PRO A 216 0.70 -10.11 -4.95
CA PRO A 216 0.39 -9.93 -6.37
C PRO A 216 1.33 -8.95 -7.08
N MET A 217 1.93 -8.01 -6.35
CA MET A 217 2.95 -7.12 -6.93
C MET A 217 4.18 -7.90 -7.38
N ALA A 218 4.64 -8.87 -6.59
CA ALA A 218 5.82 -9.66 -6.92
C ALA A 218 5.63 -10.45 -8.22
N GLU A 219 4.43 -11.00 -8.44
CA GLU A 219 4.06 -11.73 -9.66
C GLU A 219 4.03 -10.78 -10.86
N ASP A 220 3.25 -9.69 -10.77
CA ASP A 220 3.03 -8.76 -11.88
C ASP A 220 4.34 -8.10 -12.36
N ILE A 221 5.22 -7.66 -11.46
CA ILE A 221 6.40 -6.86 -11.87
C ILE A 221 7.43 -7.68 -12.64
N GLN A 222 7.41 -9.01 -12.53
CA GLN A 222 8.30 -9.89 -13.26
C GLN A 222 7.91 -9.99 -14.74
N GLU A 223 6.68 -9.62 -15.09
CA GLU A 223 6.26 -9.44 -16.48
C GLU A 223 6.72 -8.09 -17.05
N GLU A 224 6.89 -7.09 -16.19
CA GLU A 224 7.22 -5.70 -16.56
C GLU A 224 8.73 -5.42 -16.67
N ALA A 225 9.57 -6.26 -16.06
CA ALA A 225 11.01 -6.09 -16.03
C ALA A 225 11.78 -7.42 -16.01
N GLU A 226 13.01 -7.39 -16.53
CA GLU A 226 13.90 -8.55 -16.53
C GLU A 226 14.57 -8.71 -15.15
N PHE A 227 14.13 -9.72 -14.40
CA PHE A 227 14.72 -10.10 -13.12
C PHE A 227 15.82 -11.16 -13.30
N GLY A 228 16.99 -10.91 -12.70
CA GLY A 228 18.11 -11.85 -12.64
C GLY A 228 18.40 -12.30 -11.21
N PRO A 229 19.28 -13.28 -10.99
CA PRO A 229 19.70 -13.68 -9.65
C PRO A 229 20.35 -12.51 -8.90
N ALA A 230 20.02 -12.38 -7.61
CA ALA A 230 20.61 -11.34 -6.76
C ALA A 230 22.13 -11.46 -6.68
N GLN A 231 22.83 -10.33 -6.79
CA GLN A 231 24.29 -10.27 -6.70
C GLN A 231 24.72 -10.07 -5.25
N LYS A 232 25.83 -10.72 -4.84
CA LYS A 232 26.29 -10.74 -3.43
C LYS A 232 26.58 -9.37 -2.82
N ASP A 233 26.92 -8.38 -3.65
CA ASP A 233 27.30 -7.05 -3.20
C ASP A 233 26.14 -6.03 -3.25
N THR A 234 24.96 -6.44 -3.72
CA THR A 234 23.90 -5.52 -4.14
C THR A 234 22.69 -5.50 -3.20
N SER A 235 22.61 -6.43 -2.25
CA SER A 235 21.42 -6.57 -1.41
C SER A 235 21.62 -6.09 0.02
N ALA A 236 20.66 -5.29 0.47
CA ALA A 236 20.35 -5.05 1.88
C ALA A 236 19.98 -6.34 2.65
N LEU A 237 19.54 -7.36 1.92
CA LEU A 237 19.22 -8.69 2.42
C LEU A 237 20.46 -9.59 2.38
N PRO A 238 20.56 -10.65 3.20
CA PRO A 238 21.67 -11.59 3.14
C PRO A 238 21.88 -12.15 1.73
N ALA A 239 23.11 -12.03 1.21
CA ALA A 239 23.52 -12.45 -0.14
C ALA A 239 23.27 -13.94 -0.46
N ASP A 240 23.12 -14.77 0.57
CA ASP A 240 22.91 -16.21 0.46
C ASP A 240 21.43 -16.60 0.58
N MET A 241 20.50 -15.65 0.50
CA MET A 241 19.07 -15.96 0.50
C MET A 241 18.68 -16.65 -0.81
N PRO A 242 18.36 -17.98 -0.79
CA PRO A 242 18.04 -18.71 -2.01
C PRO A 242 16.73 -18.17 -2.62
N GLY A 243 16.72 -18.06 -3.94
CA GLY A 243 15.55 -17.60 -4.71
C GLY A 243 15.31 -16.10 -4.70
N LEU A 244 16.25 -15.29 -4.20
CA LEU A 244 16.19 -13.84 -4.33
C LEU A 244 16.56 -13.40 -5.75
N LEU A 245 15.65 -12.67 -6.39
CA LEU A 245 15.80 -12.07 -7.71
C LEU A 245 15.89 -10.55 -7.59
N GLN A 246 16.66 -9.93 -8.48
CA GLN A 246 16.82 -8.48 -8.54
C GLN A 246 16.64 -7.94 -9.97
N ALA A 247 16.11 -6.72 -10.06
CA ALA A 247 16.06 -5.93 -11.29
C ALA A 247 16.37 -4.46 -10.98
N ARG A 248 16.98 -3.75 -11.93
CA ARG A 248 17.13 -2.30 -11.87
C ARG A 248 16.25 -1.65 -12.91
N ALA A 249 15.31 -0.83 -12.45
CA ALA A 249 14.37 -0.14 -13.31
C ALA A 249 13.82 1.12 -12.62
N PRO A 250 13.41 2.14 -13.38
CA PRO A 250 12.65 3.25 -12.83
C PRO A 250 11.24 2.81 -12.46
N ALA A 251 10.64 3.46 -11.46
CA ALA A 251 9.33 3.06 -10.96
C ALA A 251 8.21 3.18 -12.00
N TRP A 252 8.25 4.16 -12.91
CA TRP A 252 7.23 4.25 -13.97
C TRP A 252 7.16 2.99 -14.84
N ARG A 253 8.30 2.34 -15.10
CA ARG A 253 8.36 1.10 -15.90
C ARG A 253 7.75 -0.06 -15.13
N ILE A 254 8.14 -0.22 -13.86
CA ILE A 254 7.56 -1.24 -12.96
C ILE A 254 6.05 -1.05 -12.80
N LEU A 255 5.57 0.20 -12.81
CA LEU A 255 4.16 0.54 -12.78
C LEU A 255 3.42 0.30 -14.13
N GLY A 256 4.08 -0.30 -15.13
CA GLY A 256 3.50 -0.63 -16.44
C GLY A 256 3.31 0.57 -17.37
N ARG A 257 3.97 1.71 -17.10
CA ARG A 257 3.88 2.90 -17.97
C ARG A 257 4.83 2.77 -19.15
N LYS A 258 4.46 3.35 -20.29
CA LYS A 258 5.26 3.30 -21.53
C LYS A 258 6.36 4.35 -21.61
N GLN A 259 6.24 5.44 -20.87
CA GLN A 259 7.15 6.58 -20.95
C GLN A 259 7.39 7.21 -19.57
N PRO A 260 8.53 7.90 -19.38
CA PRO A 260 8.81 8.69 -18.19
C PRO A 260 7.70 9.69 -17.91
N THR A 261 7.51 9.98 -16.63
CA THR A 261 6.37 10.77 -16.16
C THR A 261 6.68 12.26 -16.04
N GLY A 262 7.97 12.63 -16.06
CA GLY A 262 8.44 13.95 -15.70
C GLY A 262 8.45 14.18 -14.18
N SER A 263 8.06 13.17 -13.39
CA SER A 263 8.07 13.21 -11.93
C SER A 263 9.34 12.52 -11.42
N PRO A 264 10.30 13.26 -10.84
CA PRO A 264 11.58 12.70 -10.40
C PRO A 264 11.46 11.45 -9.49
N PRO A 265 10.52 11.37 -8.53
CA PRO A 265 10.35 10.19 -7.70
C PRO A 265 10.10 8.89 -8.48
N LEU A 266 9.43 8.97 -9.64
CA LEU A 266 9.07 7.82 -10.48
C LEU A 266 10.08 7.53 -11.58
N ASP A 267 10.85 8.54 -11.99
CA ASP A 267 11.75 8.48 -13.13
C ASP A 267 13.17 8.02 -12.77
N VAL A 268 13.54 8.06 -11.48
CA VAL A 268 14.84 7.59 -11.00
C VAL A 268 14.90 6.06 -10.97
N GLU A 269 16.03 5.49 -11.40
CA GLU A 269 16.30 4.06 -11.29
C GLU A 269 16.43 3.59 -9.85
N ARG A 270 15.84 2.43 -9.56
CA ARG A 270 15.84 1.81 -8.24
C ARG A 270 16.12 0.31 -8.35
N LEU A 271 16.59 -0.27 -7.25
CA LEU A 271 16.72 -1.72 -7.11
C LEU A 271 15.39 -2.31 -6.64
N TRP A 272 14.87 -3.25 -7.42
CA TRP A 272 13.67 -4.03 -7.12
C TRP A 272 14.08 -5.46 -6.81
N LEU A 273 13.51 -6.00 -5.75
CA LEU A 273 13.78 -7.33 -5.25
C LEU A 273 12.47 -8.13 -5.25
N VAL A 274 12.56 -9.38 -5.67
CA VAL A 274 11.48 -10.37 -5.57
C VAL A 274 12.07 -11.61 -4.94
N TRP A 275 11.40 -12.18 -3.95
CA TRP A 275 11.81 -13.44 -3.37
C TRP A 275 10.88 -14.56 -3.81
N ARG A 276 11.47 -15.62 -4.37
CA ARG A 276 10.74 -16.87 -4.69
C ARG A 276 11.24 -17.96 -3.74
N PRO A 277 10.40 -18.57 -2.91
CA PRO A 277 10.81 -19.75 -2.16
C PRO A 277 11.19 -20.86 -3.16
N THR A 278 12.43 -21.35 -3.08
CA THR A 278 12.84 -22.55 -3.83
C THR A 278 12.11 -23.75 -3.21
N SER A 279 11.21 -24.36 -3.98
CA SER A 279 10.55 -25.63 -3.65
C SER A 279 11.54 -26.77 -3.51
#